data_AF-A0AAX4MJP1-F1
#
_entry.id   AF-A0AAX4MJP1-F1
#
_cell.length_a   1.000
_cell.length_b   1.000
_cell.length_c   1.000
_cell.angle_alpha   90.00
_cell.angle_beta   90.00
_cell.angle_gamma   90.00
#
_symmetry.space_group_name_H-M   'P 1'
#
loop_
_entity.id
_entity.type
_entity.pdbx_description
1 polymer ?
#
loop_
_entity_poly.entity_id
_entity_poly.type
_entity_poly.pdbx_seq_one_letter_code
_entity_poly.pdbx_strand_id
1 'polypeptide(L)'
;METGSEQHPDYAAALEAELIVARAERAAAVAELAVAKAKEADDQAIGRPEDEFGGRPGERELIVRLHATKEDVPQCGLVIDATAPLAVIVDGILLKMQRGRPRDPLGSAARERR
;
A
#
# COMPACT_ATOMS: atom_id res chain seq x y z
N MET A 1 -5.86 65.00 10.46
CA MET A 1 -4.58 64.40 10.85
C MET A 1 -4.58 63.02 10.24
N GLU A 2 -3.99 62.92 9.05
CA GLU A 2 -3.91 61.65 8.34
C GLU A 2 -2.91 60.77 9.06
N THR A 3 -3.39 59.70 9.72
CA THR A 3 -2.54 58.63 10.19
C THR A 3 -2.07 57.88 8.95
N GLY A 4 -0.93 58.32 8.42
CA GLY A 4 -0.27 57.70 7.28
C GLY A 4 -0.13 56.21 7.52
N SER A 5 -0.59 55.46 6.54
CA SER A 5 -0.25 54.08 6.30
C SER A 5 1.27 53.91 6.27
N GLU A 6 1.92 53.67 7.41
CA GLU A 6 3.26 53.10 7.44
C GLU A 6 3.17 51.58 7.22
N GLN A 7 2.62 51.18 6.07
CA GLN A 7 3.09 49.97 5.42
C GLN A 7 4.48 50.29 4.88
N HIS A 8 5.48 50.29 5.78
CA HIS A 8 6.87 50.32 5.37
C HIS A 8 7.10 49.04 4.54
N PRO A 9 7.51 49.14 3.26
CA PRO A 9 7.68 47.97 2.38
C PRO A 9 8.66 46.93 2.96
N ASP A 10 9.53 47.38 3.86
CA ASP A 10 10.49 46.58 4.61
C ASP A 10 9.83 45.58 5.57
N TYR A 11 8.69 45.92 6.18
CA TYR A 11 8.03 45.05 7.16
C TYR A 11 7.29 43.87 6.50
N ALA A 12 6.67 44.12 5.35
CA ALA A 12 6.06 43.06 4.55
C ALA A 12 7.13 42.12 3.98
N ALA A 13 8.26 42.67 3.52
CA ALA A 13 9.41 41.88 3.07
C ALA A 13 10.02 41.05 4.20
N ALA A 14 10.14 41.61 5.41
CA ALA A 14 10.61 40.89 6.60
C ALA A 14 9.64 39.76 7.00
N LEU A 15 8.34 40.01 6.98
CA LEU A 15 7.32 39.00 7.30
C LEU A 15 7.29 37.86 6.26
N GLU A 16 7.43 38.20 4.97
CA GLU A 16 7.54 37.20 3.90
C GLU A 16 8.82 36.38 4.04
N ALA A 17 9.94 37.02 4.40
CA ALA A 17 11.19 36.30 4.69
C ALA A 17 11.04 35.34 5.87
N GLU A 18 10.41 35.78 6.98
CA GLU A 18 10.09 34.93 8.12
C GLU A 18 9.16 33.77 7.74
N LEU A 19 8.13 34.02 6.92
CA LEU A 19 7.21 32.99 6.41
C LEU A 19 7.91 31.98 5.50
N ILE A 20 8.86 32.42 4.66
CA ILE A 20 9.67 31.54 3.81
C ILE A 20 10.55 30.64 4.67
N VAL A 21 11.19 31.19 5.70
CA VAL A 21 12.02 30.41 6.64
C VAL A 21 11.15 29.40 7.39
N ALA A 22 10.03 29.81 7.98
CA ALA A 22 9.13 28.91 8.70
C ALA A 22 8.55 27.79 7.80
N ARG A 23 8.26 28.09 6.53
CA ARG A 23 7.84 27.08 5.55
C ARG A 23 8.98 26.11 5.22
N ALA A 24 10.21 26.59 5.07
CA ALA A 24 11.37 25.74 4.82
C ALA A 24 11.67 24.82 6.00
N GLU A 25 11.62 25.34 7.24
CA GLU A 25 11.77 24.54 8.46
C GLU A 25 10.68 23.48 8.59
N ARG A 26 9.42 23.85 8.33
CA ARG A 26 8.30 22.89 8.32
C ARG A 26 8.45 21.85 7.21
N ALA A 27 8.92 22.24 6.03
CA ALA A 27 9.18 21.32 4.93
C ALA A 27 10.28 20.31 5.27
N ALA A 28 11.35 20.75 5.93
CA ALA A 28 12.40 19.88 6.44
C ALA A 28 11.86 18.90 7.49
N ALA A 29 11.07 19.37 8.47
CA ALA A 29 10.45 18.50 9.46
C ALA A 29 9.49 17.45 8.85
N VAL A 30 8.76 17.81 7.78
CA VAL A 30 7.92 16.87 7.02
C VAL A 30 8.76 15.85 6.26
N ALA A 31 9.90 16.26 5.70
CA ALA A 31 10.82 15.34 5.03
C ALA A 31 11.42 14.32 6.03
N GLU A 32 11.85 14.75 7.20
CA GLU A 32 12.34 13.87 8.27
C GLU A 32 11.26 12.87 8.74
N LEU A 33 10.02 13.33 8.93
CA LEU A 33 8.89 12.45 9.27
C LEU A 33 8.58 11.44 8.15
N ALA A 34 8.70 11.84 6.88
CA ALA A 34 8.51 10.95 5.74
C ALA A 34 9.61 9.89 5.65
N VAL A 35 10.87 10.25 5.93
CA VAL A 35 12.00 9.31 6.02
C VAL A 35 11.80 8.32 7.17
N ALA A 36 11.36 8.80 8.34
CA ALA A 36 11.04 7.93 9.48
C ALA A 36 9.89 6.95 9.15
N LYS A 37 8.82 7.41 8.48
CA LYS A 37 7.74 6.52 8.03
C LYS A 37 8.15 5.54 6.93
N ALA A 38 9.05 5.93 6.04
CA ALA A 38 9.59 5.02 5.04
C ALA A 38 10.45 3.93 5.70
N LYS A 39 11.24 4.29 6.71
CA LYS A 39 11.98 3.34 7.55
C LYS A 39 11.04 2.41 8.31
N GLU A 40 9.92 2.90 8.85
CA GLU A 40 8.93 2.06 9.53
C GLU A 40 8.17 1.12 8.57
N ALA A 41 7.90 1.55 7.33
CA ALA A 41 7.35 0.66 6.29
C ALA A 41 8.33 -0.43 5.85
N ASP A 42 9.62 -0.11 5.77
CA ASP A 42 10.70 -1.07 5.48
C ASP A 42 10.91 -2.01 6.67
N ASP A 43 10.95 -1.49 7.90
CA ASP A 43 11.02 -2.28 9.14
C ASP A 43 9.77 -3.17 9.32
N GLN A 44 8.58 -2.78 8.84
CA GLN A 44 7.39 -3.65 8.83
C GLN A 44 7.48 -4.76 7.76
N ALA A 45 8.27 -4.57 6.70
CA ALA A 45 8.66 -5.64 5.78
C ALA A 45 9.88 -6.45 6.28
N ILE A 46 10.67 -5.90 7.21
CA ILE A 46 11.95 -6.45 7.71
C ILE A 46 11.85 -7.05 9.13
N GLY A 47 10.73 -6.84 9.85
CA GLY A 47 10.51 -7.25 11.24
C GLY A 47 9.66 -8.52 11.42
N ARG A 48 9.61 -9.41 10.42
CA ARG A 48 8.86 -10.67 10.54
C ARG A 48 9.60 -11.63 11.47
N PRO A 49 8.95 -12.23 12.49
CA PRO A 49 9.57 -13.20 13.40
C PRO A 49 10.24 -14.34 12.63
N GLU A 50 11.38 -14.85 13.13
CA GLU A 50 12.13 -15.92 12.45
C GLU A 50 11.35 -17.24 12.33
N ASP A 51 10.34 -17.45 13.17
CA ASP A 51 9.41 -18.58 13.13
C ASP A 51 8.28 -18.41 12.11
N GLU A 52 8.12 -17.21 11.53
CA GLU A 52 7.24 -16.98 10.40
C GLU A 52 8.00 -17.03 9.06
N PHE A 53 7.32 -17.51 8.02
CA PHE A 53 7.90 -17.56 6.67
C PHE A 53 8.29 -16.15 6.18
N GLY A 54 9.55 -15.98 5.78
CA GLY A 54 10.10 -14.67 5.39
C GLY A 54 10.73 -13.91 6.55
N GLY A 55 10.75 -14.47 7.76
CA GLY A 55 11.55 -13.98 8.87
C GLY A 55 13.05 -14.25 8.69
N ARG A 56 13.40 -15.42 8.13
CA ARG A 56 14.80 -15.83 7.95
C ARG A 56 15.43 -15.24 6.68
N PRO A 57 16.72 -14.85 6.69
CA PRO A 57 17.39 -14.26 5.53
C PRO A 57 17.31 -15.10 4.25
N GLY A 58 17.53 -16.42 4.35
CA GLY A 58 17.45 -17.32 3.19
C GLY A 58 16.04 -17.42 2.58
N GLU A 59 14.99 -17.25 3.38
CA GLU A 59 13.61 -17.21 2.88
C GLU A 59 13.32 -15.89 2.15
N ARG A 60 13.90 -14.77 2.62
CA ARG A 60 13.79 -13.47 1.93
C ARG A 60 14.48 -13.50 0.57
N GLU A 61 15.68 -14.07 0.50
CA GLU A 61 16.40 -14.26 -0.77
C GLU A 61 15.60 -15.14 -1.74
N LEU A 62 14.96 -16.20 -1.23
CA LEU A 62 14.05 -17.03 -2.01
C LEU A 62 12.86 -16.22 -2.55
N ILE A 63 12.18 -15.45 -1.69
CA ILE A 63 11.02 -14.62 -2.08
C ILE A 63 11.42 -13.63 -3.17
N VAL A 64 12.55 -12.93 -3.03
CA VAL A 64 13.03 -11.97 -4.02
C VAL A 64 13.30 -12.65 -5.36
N ARG A 65 14.00 -13.81 -5.34
CA ARG A 65 14.27 -14.58 -6.56
C ARG A 65 12.99 -15.05 -7.22
N LEU A 66 12.09 -15.72 -6.49
CA LEU A 66 10.82 -16.22 -7.03
C LEU A 66 9.95 -15.08 -7.57
N HIS A 67 9.97 -13.91 -6.91
CA HIS A 67 9.23 -12.75 -7.40
C HIS A 67 9.80 -12.23 -8.73
N ALA A 68 11.12 -12.26 -8.91
CA ALA A 68 11.76 -11.83 -10.14
C ALA A 68 11.62 -12.86 -11.27
N THR A 69 11.84 -14.14 -10.99
CA THR A 69 11.87 -15.20 -12.03
C THR A 69 10.51 -15.79 -12.34
N LYS A 70 9.55 -15.70 -11.39
CA LYS A 70 8.24 -16.36 -11.46
C LYS A 70 8.33 -17.88 -11.72
N GLU A 71 9.46 -18.51 -11.38
CA GLU A 71 9.75 -19.91 -11.75
C GLU A 71 8.79 -20.93 -11.14
N ASP A 72 8.20 -20.61 -9.98
CA ASP A 72 7.25 -21.47 -9.27
C ASP A 72 5.78 -21.10 -9.52
N VAL A 73 5.52 -20.19 -10.48
CA VAL A 73 4.14 -19.80 -10.82
C VAL A 73 3.55 -20.82 -11.81
N PRO A 74 2.43 -21.47 -11.48
CA PRO A 74 1.79 -22.43 -12.38
C PRO A 74 1.30 -21.75 -13.66
N GLN A 75 1.59 -22.34 -14.82
CA GLN A 75 1.23 -21.79 -16.13
C GLN A 75 -0.29 -21.68 -16.34
N CYS A 76 -1.07 -22.52 -15.68
CA CYS A 76 -2.54 -22.51 -15.72
C CYS A 76 -3.18 -21.73 -14.56
N GLY A 77 -2.37 -20.98 -13.79
CA GLY A 77 -2.84 -20.18 -12.66
C GLY A 77 -3.65 -18.94 -13.08
N LEU A 78 -4.50 -18.47 -12.16
CA LEU A 78 -5.13 -17.16 -12.27
C LEU A 78 -4.21 -16.12 -11.60
N VAL A 79 -3.69 -15.17 -12.36
CA VAL A 79 -2.95 -14.02 -11.79
C VAL A 79 -3.96 -13.08 -11.12
N ILE A 80 -3.73 -12.80 -9.84
CA ILE A 80 -4.58 -11.94 -9.02
C ILE A 80 -3.77 -10.72 -8.62
N ASP A 81 -4.35 -9.53 -8.80
CA ASP A 81 -3.81 -8.30 -8.24
C ASP A 81 -4.12 -8.24 -6.73
N ALA A 82 -3.10 -8.55 -5.92
CA ALA A 82 -3.21 -8.55 -4.47
C ALA A 82 -3.24 -7.14 -3.85
N THR A 83 -3.10 -6.06 -4.66
CA THR A 83 -3.18 -4.68 -4.18
C THR A 83 -4.61 -4.14 -4.16
N ALA A 84 -5.56 -4.84 -4.79
CA ALA A 84 -6.96 -4.48 -4.79
C ALA A 84 -7.63 -4.73 -3.41
N PRO A 85 -8.78 -4.08 -3.11
CA PRO A 85 -9.54 -4.37 -1.90
C PRO A 85 -9.91 -5.85 -1.81
N LEU A 86 -9.81 -6.44 -0.61
CA LEU A 86 -10.01 -7.88 -0.39
C LEU A 86 -11.37 -8.38 -0.92
N ALA A 87 -12.44 -7.60 -0.73
CA ALA A 87 -13.77 -7.95 -1.24
C ALA A 87 -13.78 -8.15 -2.77
N VAL A 88 -13.12 -7.26 -3.52
CA VAL A 88 -13.00 -7.32 -4.98
C VAL A 88 -12.23 -8.57 -5.42
N ILE A 89 -11.15 -8.88 -4.70
CA ILE A 89 -10.33 -10.08 -4.96
C ILE A 89 -11.17 -11.35 -4.76
N VAL A 90 -11.86 -11.45 -3.62
CA VAL A 90 -12.67 -12.62 -3.25
C VAL A 90 -13.79 -12.85 -4.26
N ASP A 91 -14.53 -11.80 -4.62
CA ASP A 91 -15.61 -11.88 -5.60
C ASP A 91 -15.07 -12.33 -6.97
N GLY A 92 -13.92 -11.80 -7.40
CA GLY A 92 -13.26 -12.20 -8.63
C GLY A 92 -12.86 -13.69 -8.66
N ILE A 93 -12.31 -14.20 -7.55
CA ILE A 93 -11.96 -15.62 -7.40
C ILE A 93 -13.22 -16.50 -7.48
N LEU A 94 -14.24 -16.17 -6.70
CA LEU A 94 -15.48 -16.95 -6.65
C LEU A 94 -16.18 -17.01 -8.01
N LEU A 95 -16.23 -15.88 -8.73
CA LEU A 95 -16.77 -15.83 -10.08
C LEU A 95 -16.03 -16.76 -11.04
N LYS A 96 -14.68 -16.80 -10.98
CA LYS A 96 -13.88 -17.66 -11.85
C LYS A 96 -14.08 -19.13 -11.53
N MET A 97 -14.19 -19.50 -10.25
CA MET A 97 -14.44 -20.89 -9.82
C MET A 97 -15.82 -21.39 -10.27
N GLN A 98 -16.84 -20.54 -10.26
CA GLN A 98 -18.19 -20.92 -10.69
C GLN A 98 -18.29 -21.21 -12.19
N ARG A 99 -17.44 -20.58 -13.02
CA ARG A 99 -17.38 -20.84 -14.48
C ARG A 99 -16.67 -22.15 -14.83
N GLY A 100 -15.92 -22.75 -13.89
CA GLY A 100 -15.19 -24.01 -14.08
C GLY A 100 -15.93 -25.25 -13.59
N ARG A 101 -16.99 -25.10 -12.77
CA ARG A 101 -17.86 -26.22 -12.43
C ARG A 101 -18.92 -26.41 -13.53
N PRO A 102 -19.13 -27.63 -14.04
CA PRO A 102 -20.38 -27.91 -14.74
C PRO A 102 -21.51 -27.62 -13.75
N ARG A 103 -22.39 -26.68 -14.10
CA ARG A 103 -23.61 -26.41 -13.34
C ARG A 103 -24.46 -27.67 -13.46
N ASP A 104 -24.45 -28.51 -12.41
CA ASP A 104 -25.26 -29.72 -12.38
C ASP A 104 -26.74 -29.31 -12.41
N PRO A 105 -27.47 -29.52 -13.52
CA PRO A 105 -28.85 -29.04 -13.65
C PRO A 105 -29.82 -29.86 -12.79
N LEU A 106 -29.37 -30.99 -12.24
CA LEU A 106 -30.24 -32.00 -11.62
C LEU A 106 -30.06 -32.12 -10.10
N GLY A 107 -29.11 -31.40 -9.50
CA GLY A 107 -28.72 -31.58 -8.08
C GLY A 107 -29.59 -30.91 -7.02
N SER A 108 -30.56 -30.05 -7.38
CA SER A 108 -31.40 -29.32 -6.41
C SER A 108 -32.75 -29.99 -6.11
N ALA A 109 -33.26 -30.86 -6.97
CA ALA A 109 -34.58 -31.47 -6.81
C ALA A 109 -34.61 -32.70 -5.87
N ALA A 110 -33.46 -33.26 -5.50
CA ALA A 110 -33.39 -34.50 -4.71
C ALA A 110 -33.31 -34.29 -3.19
N ARG A 111 -33.19 -33.04 -2.71
CA ARG A 111 -33.00 -32.75 -1.27
C ARG A 111 -34.28 -32.56 -0.46
N GLU A 112 -35.46 -32.54 -1.10
CA GLU A 112 -36.73 -32.18 -0.45
C GLU A 112 -37.70 -33.36 -0.27
N ARG A 113 -37.16 -34.58 -0.17
CA ARG A 113 -37.93 -35.76 0.28
C ARG A 113 -37.11 -36.54 1.31
N ARG A 114 -37.12 -36.07 2.55
CA ARG A 114 -36.81 -36.91 3.72
C ARG A 114 -37.45 -36.38 4.98
#